data_AF-A0A1F0GNL8-F1
#
_entry.id   AF-A0A1F0GNL8-F1
#
_cell.length_a   1.000
_cell.length_b   1.000
_cell.length_c   1.000
_cell.angle_alpha   90.00
_cell.angle_beta   90.00
_cell.angle_gamma   90.00
#
_symmetry.space_group_name_H-M   'P 1'
#
loop_
_entity.id
_entity.type
_entity.pdbx_description
1 polymer ?
#
loop_
_entity_poly.entity_id
_entity_poly.type
_entity_poly.pdbx_seq_one_letter_code
_entity_poly.pdbx_strand_id
1 'polypeptide(L)' 'MIHLRNGDYGLVEIKLGGDKLIEEGADTLRDLASKIDTKSMSNPSFMMVLCAKAPFAYKRDDDVYVIPITALRP' A
#
# COMPACT_ATOMS: atom_id res chain seq x y z
N MET A 1 3.27 -6.01 5.78
CA MET A 1 4.47 -5.16 5.67
C MET A 1 5.51 -5.88 4.81
N ILE A 2 6.23 -5.16 3.97
CA ILE A 2 7.36 -5.67 3.18
C ILE A 2 8.61 -4.90 3.60
N HIS A 3 9.70 -5.62 3.91
CA HIS A 3 11.01 -5.01 4.13
C HIS A 3 11.83 -5.00 2.84
N LEU A 4 12.43 -3.86 2.54
CA LEU A 4 13.34 -3.67 1.42
C LEU A 4 14.78 -3.97 1.86
N ARG A 5 15.64 -4.31 0.89
CA ARG A 5 17.04 -4.69 1.15
C ARG A 5 17.88 -3.56 1.78
N ASN A 6 17.45 -2.31 1.62
CA ASN A 6 18.10 -1.13 2.18
C ASN A 6 17.63 -0.81 3.61
N GLY A 7 16.80 -1.65 4.22
CA GLY A 7 16.28 -1.45 5.57
C GLY A 7 14.97 -0.65 5.63
N ASP A 8 14.55 -0.04 4.52
CA ASP A 8 13.23 0.59 4.43
C ASP A 8 12.12 -0.47 4.44
N TYR A 9 10.89 -0.03 4.66
CA TYR A 9 9.72 -0.90 4.58
C TYR A 9 8.55 -0.19 3.94
N GLY A 10 7.59 -0.96 3.44
CA GLY A 10 6.32 -0.48 2.93
C GLY A 10 5.14 -1.20 3.56
N LEU A 11 4.01 -0.50 3.61
CA LEU A 11 2.73 -1.08 4.03
C LEU A 11 1.99 -1.58 2.80
N VAL A 12 1.43 -2.77 2.90
CA VAL A 12 0.69 -3.42 1.81
C VAL A 12 -0.58 -4.04 2.35
N GLU A 13 -1.69 -3.73 1.70
CA GLU A 13 -2.99 -4.35 1.96
C GLU A 13 -3.52 -5.02 0.69
N ILE A 14 -4.10 -6.21 0.82
CA ILE A 14 -4.57 -6.99 -0.32
C ILE A 14 -6.10 -6.91 -0.37
N LYS A 15 -6.65 -6.59 -1.55
CA LYS A 15 -8.10 -6.53 -1.80
C LYS A 15 -8.45 -7.22 -3.12
N LEU A 16 -9.72 -7.61 -3.27
CA LEU A 16 -10.18 -8.18 -4.55
C LEU A 16 -10.31 -7.12 -5.66
N GLY A 17 -10.44 -5.84 -5.29
CA GLY A 17 -10.58 -4.71 -6.22
C GLY A 17 -11.95 -4.05 -6.14
N GLY A 18 -12.17 -3.04 -7.00
CA GLY A 18 -13.34 -2.18 -6.98
C GLY A 18 -13.18 -0.98 -6.04
N ASP A 19 -13.73 0.16 -6.45
CA ASP A 19 -13.43 1.49 -5.88
C ASP A 19 -13.62 1.52 -4.36
N LYS A 20 -14.74 0.97 -3.85
CA LYS A 20 -15.01 0.92 -2.41
C LYS A 20 -13.93 0.19 -1.62
N LEU A 21 -13.49 -0.99 -2.07
CA LEU A 21 -12.48 -1.77 -1.36
C LEU A 21 -11.09 -1.15 -1.47
N ILE A 22 -10.83 -0.43 -2.57
CA ILE A 22 -9.61 0.34 -2.78
C ILE A 22 -9.56 1.54 -1.81
N GLU A 23 -10.66 2.27 -1.66
CA GLU A 23 -10.78 3.35 -0.66
C GLU A 23 -10.58 2.84 0.76
N GLU A 24 -11.30 1.78 1.16
CA GLU A 24 -11.16 1.19 2.50
C GLU A 24 -9.73 0.69 2.77
N GLY A 25 -9.07 0.13 1.75
CA GLY A 25 -7.67 -0.29 1.85
C GLY A 25 -6.72 0.89 2.03
N ALA A 26 -6.91 1.98 1.30
CA ALA A 26 -6.09 3.18 1.44
C ALA A 26 -6.28 3.85 2.80
N ASP A 27 -7.52 3.96 3.29
CA ASP A 27 -7.82 4.50 4.61
C ASP A 27 -7.18 3.66 5.72
N THR A 28 -7.24 2.33 5.62
CA THR A 28 -6.63 1.42 6.58
C THR A 28 -5.11 1.58 6.62
N LEU A 29 -4.46 1.71 5.45
CA LEU A 29 -3.02 1.92 5.37
C LEU A 29 -2.60 3.27 5.97
N ARG A 30 -3.37 4.35 5.72
CA ARG A 30 -3.12 5.69 6.27
C ARG A 30 -3.33 5.73 7.78
N ASP A 31 -4.40 5.12 8.29
CA ASP A 31 -4.64 4.97 9.72
C ASP A 31 -3.51 4.18 10.39
N LEU A 32 -3.08 3.06 9.79
CA LEU A 32 -1.94 2.30 10.28
C LEU A 32 -0.66 3.14 10.28
N ALA A 33 -0.36 3.86 9.19
CA ALA A 33 0.81 4.72 9.10
C ALA A 33 0.81 5.81 10.18
N SER A 34 -0.35 6.40 10.50
CA SER A 34 -0.48 7.42 11.56
C SER A 34 -0.19 6.89 12.97
N LYS A 35 -0.31 5.58 13.18
CA LYS A 35 -0.10 4.91 14.48
C LYS A 35 1.32 4.39 14.67
N ILE A 36 2.17 4.45 13.64
CA ILE A 36 3.56 4.00 13.73
C ILE A 36 4.36 4.99 14.58
N ASP A 37 5.08 4.48 15.59
CA ASP A 37 6.01 5.30 16.36
C ASP A 37 7.27 5.60 15.52
N THR A 38 7.30 6.80 14.96
CA THR A 38 8.40 7.26 14.09
C THR A 38 9.66 7.68 14.84
N LYS A 39 9.67 7.60 16.19
CA LYS A 39 10.90 7.82 16.98
C LYS A 39 11.80 6.60 16.99
N SER A 40 11.19 5.42 16.93
CA SER A 40 11.86 4.13 16.99
C SER A 40 12.00 3.48 15.62
N MET A 41 11.20 3.91 14.64
CA MET A 41 11.16 3.38 13.28
C MET A 41 11.07 4.51 12.24
N SER A 42 11.53 4.29 11.01
CA SER A 42 11.30 5.23 9.92
C SER A 42 9.82 5.26 9.51
N ASN A 43 9.40 6.31 8.79
CA ASN A 43 8.11 6.29 8.11
C ASN A 43 8.08 5.20 7.02
N PRO A 44 6.90 4.62 6.70
CA PRO A 44 6.79 3.74 5.55
C PRO A 44 7.28 4.45 4.28
N SER A 45 8.17 3.80 3.54
CA SER A 45 8.69 4.32 2.26
C SER A 45 7.64 4.33 1.15
N PHE A 46 6.60 3.49 1.26
CA PHE A 46 5.44 3.48 0.39
C PHE A 46 4.24 2.81 1.08
N MET A 47 3.04 3.09 0.58
CA MET A 47 1.80 2.39 0.91
C MET A 47 1.19 1.84 -0.38
N MET A 48 0.71 0.59 -0.37
CA MET A 48 0.16 -0.06 -1.55
C MET A 48 -1.09 -0.89 -1.24
N VAL A 49 -2.17 -0.68 -1.99
CA VAL A 49 -3.26 -1.64 -2.12
C VAL A 49 -2.96 -2.54 -3.31
N LEU A 50 -2.72 -3.83 -3.05
CA LEU A 50 -2.56 -4.87 -4.06
C LEU A 50 -3.94 -5.45 -4.39
N CYS A 51 -4.40 -5.27 -5.63
CA CYS A 51 -5.73 -5.69 -6.06
C CYS A 51 -5.70 -6.93 -6.95
N ALA A 52 -6.65 -7.85 -6.77
CA ALA A 52 -6.87 -8.92 -7.75
C ALA A 52 -7.39 -8.35 -9.10
N LYS A 53 -8.29 -7.35 -9.04
CA LYS A 53 -8.86 -6.67 -10.21
C LYS A 53 -8.67 -5.16 -10.11
N ALA A 54 -7.76 -4.62 -10.92
CA ALA A 54 -7.64 -3.18 -11.21
C ALA A 54 -7.23 -3.02 -12.69
N PRO A 55 -7.70 -1.99 -13.40
CA PRO A 55 -7.47 -1.86 -14.84
C PRO A 55 -6.00 -1.57 -15.19
N PHE A 56 -5.28 -0.86 -14.32
CA PHE A 56 -3.85 -0.56 -14.43
C PHE A 56 -3.28 -0.18 -13.06
N ALA A 57 -1.95 -0.08 -12.96
CA ALA A 57 -1.27 0.44 -11.79
C ALA A 57 -1.31 1.97 -11.78
N TYR A 58 -1.70 2.58 -10.66
CA TYR A 58 -1.69 4.03 -10.50
C TYR A 58 -1.39 4.46 -9.07
N LYS A 59 -1.03 5.73 -8.91
CA LYS A 59 -0.86 6.37 -7.61
C LYS A 59 -2.04 7.32 -7.39
N ARG A 60 -2.67 7.23 -6.23
CA ARG A 60 -3.74 8.12 -5.78
C ARG A 60 -3.17 9.43 -5.25
N ASP A 61 -4.02 10.45 -5.08
CA ASP A 61 -3.66 11.75 -4.52
C ASP A 61 -3.21 11.68 -3.04
N ASP A 62 -3.52 10.58 -2.36
CA ASP A 62 -3.23 10.33 -0.95
C ASP A 62 -1.93 9.53 -0.71
N ASP A 63 -1.06 9.48 -1.73
CA ASP A 63 0.22 8.77 -1.79
C ASP A 63 0.16 7.24 -1.72
N VAL A 64 -1.04 6.65 -1.85
CA VAL A 64 -1.22 5.20 -1.90
C VAL A 64 -1.16 4.68 -3.34
N TYR A 65 -0.35 3.65 -3.57
CA TYR A 65 -0.28 2.93 -4.84
C TYR A 65 -1.40 1.90 -4.93
N VAL A 66 -2.12 1.86 -6.07
CA VAL A 66 -3.07 0.80 -6.39
C VAL A 66 -2.47 -0.04 -7.50
N ILE A 67 -2.10 -1.28 -7.17
CA ILE A 67 -1.33 -2.15 -8.05
C ILE A 67 -2.12 -3.45 -8.30
N PRO A 68 -2.41 -3.83 -9.55
CA PRO A 68 -3.01 -5.14 -9.82
C PRO A 68 -1.97 -6.25 -9.59
N ILE A 69 -2.40 -7.42 -9.13
CA ILE A 69 -1.52 -8.58 -8.91
C ILE A 69 -0.78 -9.00 -10.19
N THR A 70 -1.35 -8.70 -11.35
CA THR A 70 -0.74 -8.94 -12.68
C THR A 70 0.47 -8.06 -12.98
N ALA A 71 0.73 -7.01 -12.19
CA ALA A 71 1.91 -6.17 -12.30
C ALA A 71 3.12 -6.69 -11.51
N LEU A 72 2.96 -7.76 -10.72
CA LEU A 72 4.07 -8.38 -10.00
C LEU A 72 4.85 -9.33 -10.92
N ARG A 73 6.19 -9.36 -10.75
CA ARG A 73 7.01 -10.38 -11.42
C ARG A 73 6.84 -11.74 -10.73
N PRO A 74 6.99 -12.85 -11.49
CA PRO A 74 7.12 -14.20 -10.92
C PRO A 74 8.32 -14.33 -9.99
#